data_AF-D3GI92-F1
#
_entry.id   AF-D3GI92-F1
#
_cell.length_a   1.000
_cell.length_b   1.000
_cell.length_c   1.000
_cell.angle_alpha   90.00
_cell.angle_beta   90.00
_cell.angle_gamma   90.00
#
_symmetry.space_group_name_H-M   'P 1'
#
loop_
_entity.id
_entity.type
_entity.pdbx_description
1 polymer ?
#
loop_
_entity_poly.entity_id
_entity_poly.type
_entity_poly.pdbx_seq_one_letter_code
_entity_poly.pdbx_strand_id
1 'polypeptide(L)'
;DIGDIVRGKDLYLGNTYESAQRDKLRKEFERNVRENTLLKVTKWELWRGSKKNRTKILIIIMNLEKNWWTVNRATVWKALTCDVPEGMFTILENMFDGAKLTLMIMPCANGDVPTYFDYVPQYLR
;
A
#
# COMPACT_ATOMS: atom_id res chain seq x y z
N ASP A 1 4.54 -8.03 0.45
CA ASP A 1 4.28 -8.23 -0.99
C ASP A 1 3.07 -7.48 -1.55
N ILE A 2 1.88 -7.56 -0.94
CA ILE A 2 0.68 -6.84 -1.46
C ILE A 2 0.95 -5.35 -1.73
N GLY A 3 1.66 -4.66 -0.83
CA GLY A 3 2.05 -3.27 -1.03
C GLY A 3 2.99 -3.04 -2.21
N ASP A 4 3.82 -4.01 -2.58
CA ASP A 4 4.67 -3.91 -3.77
C ASP A 4 3.89 -4.14 -5.05
N ILE A 5 2.93 -5.07 -5.05
CA ILE A 5 2.03 -5.27 -6.19
C ILE A 5 1.25 -3.99 -6.49
N VAL A 6 0.66 -3.37 -5.45
CA VAL A 6 -0.11 -2.12 -5.58
C VAL A 6 0.76 -0.95 -6.09
N ARG A 7 2.04 -0.92 -5.73
CA ARG A 7 2.98 0.16 -6.09
C ARG A 7 3.82 -0.15 -7.35
N GLY A 8 3.55 -1.26 -8.03
CA GLY A 8 4.32 -1.68 -9.21
C GLY A 8 5.79 -2.00 -8.91
N LYS A 9 6.11 -2.42 -7.67
CA LYS A 9 7.47 -2.76 -7.20
C LYS A 9 7.71 -4.25 -7.02
N ASP A 10 6.68 -5.07 -7.25
CA ASP A 10 6.78 -6.51 -7.11
C ASP A 10 7.69 -7.08 -8.21
N LEU A 11 8.67 -7.89 -7.81
CA LEU A 11 9.69 -8.50 -8.65
C LEU A 11 9.26 -9.86 -9.18
N TYR A 12 8.12 -10.40 -8.74
CA TYR A 12 7.64 -11.70 -9.16
C TYR A 12 7.04 -11.63 -10.57
N LEU A 13 7.80 -12.09 -11.56
CA LEU A 13 7.35 -12.15 -12.95
C LEU A 13 6.35 -13.28 -13.18
N GLY A 14 6.54 -14.44 -12.52
CA GLY A 14 5.73 -15.66 -12.69
C GLY A 14 5.71 -16.17 -14.15
N ASN A 15 4.66 -16.92 -14.52
CA ASN A 15 4.46 -17.31 -15.92
C ASN A 15 3.79 -16.18 -16.74
N THR A 16 3.85 -16.28 -18.06
CA THR A 16 3.33 -15.25 -18.98
C THR A 16 1.83 -14.97 -18.81
N TYR A 17 1.05 -16.00 -18.46
CA TYR A 17 -0.39 -15.86 -18.24
C TYR A 17 -0.71 -15.08 -16.97
N GLU A 18 -0.12 -15.45 -15.84
CA GLU A 18 -0.29 -14.75 -14.56
C GLU A 18 0.24 -13.32 -14.61
N SER A 19 1.38 -13.12 -15.27
CA SER A 19 1.97 -11.79 -15.47
C SER A 19 0.99 -10.87 -16.20
N ALA A 20 0.36 -11.36 -17.28
CA ALA A 20 -0.63 -10.59 -18.03
C ALA A 20 -1.88 -10.27 -17.21
N GLN A 21 -2.34 -11.19 -16.36
CA GLN A 21 -3.47 -10.95 -15.45
C GLN A 21 -3.13 -9.90 -14.39
N ARG A 22 -1.95 -10.00 -13.76
CA ARG A 22 -1.47 -9.00 -12.79
C ARG A 22 -1.36 -7.62 -13.42
N ASP A 23 -0.83 -7.54 -14.65
CA ASP A 23 -0.74 -6.31 -15.42
C ASP A 23 -2.10 -5.70 -15.71
N LYS A 24 -3.09 -6.52 -16.09
CA LYS A 24 -4.46 -6.06 -16.32
C LYS A 24 -5.08 -5.49 -15.05
N LEU A 25 -4.99 -6.21 -13.94
CA LEU A 25 -5.50 -5.77 -12.64
C LEU A 25 -4.82 -4.48 -12.16
N ARG A 26 -3.50 -4.38 -12.32
CA ARG A 26 -2.74 -3.17 -12.00
C ARG A 26 -3.21 -1.99 -12.82
N LYS A 27 -3.32 -2.13 -14.15
CA LYS A 27 -3.81 -1.06 -15.04
C LYS A 27 -5.22 -0.62 -14.69
N GLU A 28 -6.10 -1.56 -14.36
CA GLU A 28 -7.48 -1.25 -13.97
C GLU A 28 -7.53 -0.51 -12.63
N PHE A 29 -6.73 -0.93 -11.65
CA PHE A 29 -6.55 -0.23 -10.39
C PHE A 29 -5.99 1.19 -10.59
N GLU A 30 -4.89 1.32 -11.34
CA GLU A 30 -4.29 2.62 -11.68
C GLU A 30 -5.31 3.55 -12.33
N ARG A 31 -6.08 3.04 -13.30
CA ARG A 31 -7.14 3.79 -13.96
C ARG A 31 -8.19 4.25 -12.96
N ASN A 32 -8.72 3.34 -12.14
CA ASN A 32 -9.74 3.66 -11.14
C ASN A 32 -9.26 4.68 -10.11
N VAL A 33 -8.03 4.54 -9.60
CA VAL A 33 -7.48 5.49 -8.62
C VAL A 33 -7.20 6.82 -9.29
N ARG A 34 -6.61 6.85 -10.49
CA ARG A 34 -6.34 8.09 -11.25
C ARG A 34 -7.62 8.84 -11.54
N GLU A 35 -8.62 8.20 -12.12
CA GLU A 35 -9.89 8.83 -12.46
C GLU A 35 -10.54 9.42 -11.20
N ASN A 36 -10.66 8.64 -10.12
CA ASN A 36 -11.29 9.12 -8.88
C ASN A 36 -10.50 10.24 -8.20
N THR A 37 -9.16 10.18 -8.17
CA THR A 37 -8.34 11.20 -7.55
C THR A 37 -8.28 12.48 -8.38
N LEU A 38 -8.07 12.37 -9.70
CA LEU A 38 -8.04 13.51 -10.61
C LEU A 38 -9.37 14.27 -10.59
N LEU A 39 -10.50 13.57 -10.67
CA LEU A 39 -11.83 14.19 -10.61
C LEU A 39 -12.01 15.00 -9.32
N LYS A 40 -11.61 14.45 -8.16
CA LYS A 40 -11.70 15.13 -6.86
C LYS A 40 -10.78 16.36 -6.78
N VAL A 41 -9.52 16.22 -7.23
CA VAL A 41 -8.53 17.30 -7.21
C VAL A 41 -8.95 18.44 -8.15
N THR A 42 -9.34 18.12 -9.39
CA THR A 42 -9.79 19.12 -10.37
C THR A 42 -11.03 19.86 -9.89
N LYS A 43 -12.02 19.16 -9.32
CA LYS A 43 -13.22 19.80 -8.75
C LYS A 43 -12.87 20.75 -7.61
N TRP A 44 -11.95 20.36 -6.73
CA TRP A 44 -11.50 21.20 -5.61
C TRP A 44 -10.73 22.44 -6.07
N GLU A 45 -9.87 22.32 -7.08
CA GLU A 45 -9.12 23.46 -7.64
C GLU A 45 -10.02 24.44 -8.39
N LEU A 46 -10.99 23.93 -9.16
CA LEU A 46 -12.03 24.75 -9.80
C LEU A 46 -12.83 25.54 -8.75
N TRP A 47 -13.18 24.90 -7.63
CA TRP A 47 -13.88 25.56 -6.53
C TRP A 47 -13.04 26.66 -5.85
N ARG A 48 -11.71 26.49 -5.74
CA ARG A 48 -10.80 27.49 -5.13
C ARG A 48 -10.23 28.53 -6.10
N GLY A 49 -10.50 28.44 -7.40
CA GLY A 49 -10.02 29.40 -8.41
C GLY A 49 -8.49 29.50 -8.53
N SER A 50 -7.73 28.50 -8.08
CA SER A 50 -6.27 28.60 -7.96
C SER A 50 -5.53 27.91 -9.11
N LYS A 51 -4.96 28.68 -10.04
CA LYS A 51 -3.98 28.15 -11.02
C LYS A 51 -2.63 27.77 -10.39
N LYS A 52 -2.41 28.12 -9.11
CA LYS A 52 -1.10 28.07 -8.42
C LYS A 52 -0.65 26.67 -7.98
N ASN A 53 -1.47 25.64 -8.16
CA ASN A 53 -1.19 24.29 -7.61
C ASN A 53 -0.84 23.21 -8.64
N ARG A 54 -0.68 23.54 -9.93
CA ARG A 54 -0.39 22.53 -10.98
C ARG A 54 0.78 21.61 -10.62
N THR A 55 1.87 22.16 -10.06
CA THR A 55 3.04 21.36 -9.66
C THR A 55 2.72 20.37 -8.55
N LYS A 56 1.95 20.77 -7.53
CA LYS A 56 1.53 19.85 -6.44
C LYS A 56 0.63 18.73 -6.97
N ILE A 57 -0.28 19.06 -7.88
CA ILE A 57 -1.18 18.10 -8.52
C ILE A 57 -0.36 17.09 -9.33
N LEU A 58 0.62 17.57 -10.11
CA LEU A 58 1.53 16.71 -10.88
C LEU A 58 2.29 15.74 -9.95
N ILE A 59 2.83 16.24 -8.83
CA ILE A 59 3.54 15.41 -7.84
C ILE A 59 2.61 14.34 -7.24
N ILE A 60 1.35 14.68 -6.93
CA ILE A 60 0.36 13.73 -6.42
C ILE A 60 0.07 12.64 -7.45
N ILE A 61 -0.12 13.01 -8.73
CA ILE A 61 -0.38 12.07 -9.82
C ILE A 61 0.81 11.14 -10.05
N MET A 62 2.03 11.69 -10.05
CA MET A 62 3.27 10.90 -10.23
C MET A 62 3.50 9.89 -9.11
N ASN A 63 2.99 10.15 -7.91
CA ASN A 63 3.17 9.30 -6.73
C ASN A 63 1.86 8.62 -6.29
N LEU A 64 0.88 8.50 -7.19
CA LEU A 64 -0.49 8.17 -6.80
C LEU A 64 -0.60 6.82 -6.11
N GLU A 65 0.02 5.77 -6.65
CA GLU A 65 -0.01 4.42 -6.06
C GLU A 65 0.69 4.38 -4.69
N LYS A 66 1.83 5.06 -4.55
CA LYS A 66 2.56 5.19 -3.29
C LYS A 66 1.73 5.92 -2.23
N ASN A 67 1.12 7.03 -2.60
CA ASN A 67 0.27 7.84 -1.72
C ASN A 67 -0.98 7.06 -1.33
N TRP A 68 -1.61 6.37 -2.28
CA TRP A 68 -2.76 5.51 -2.03
C TRP A 68 -2.43 4.41 -1.03
N TRP A 69 -1.31 3.70 -1.22
CA TRP A 69 -0.87 2.68 -0.26
C TRP A 69 -0.66 3.27 1.12
N THR A 70 0.03 4.40 1.22
CA THR A 70 0.34 5.04 2.51
C THR A 70 -0.91 5.41 3.29
N VAL A 71 -1.97 5.87 2.62
CA VAL A 71 -3.24 6.25 3.26
C VAL A 71 -4.12 5.04 3.59
N ASN A 72 -4.05 3.97 2.79
CA ASN A 72 -4.96 2.82 2.92
C ASN A 72 -4.33 1.58 3.61
N ARG A 73 -3.02 1.58 3.88
CA ARG A 73 -2.33 0.41 4.46
C ARG A 73 -2.94 -0.09 5.78
N ALA A 74 -3.47 0.81 6.62
CA ALA A 74 -4.14 0.43 7.86
C ALA A 74 -5.43 -0.36 7.60
N THR A 75 -6.22 0.06 6.61
CA THR A 75 -7.43 -0.65 6.20
C THR A 75 -7.11 -2.02 5.58
N VAL A 76 -6.06 -2.08 4.76
CA VAL A 76 -5.58 -3.35 4.19
C VAL A 76 -5.09 -4.28 5.29
N TRP A 77 -4.32 -3.78 6.25
CA TRP A 77 -3.85 -4.54 7.40
C TRP A 77 -5.00 -5.10 8.23
N LYS A 78 -5.99 -4.27 8.55
CA LYS A 78 -7.21 -4.70 9.24
C LYS A 78 -7.90 -5.87 8.52
N ALA A 79 -8.02 -5.78 7.19
CA ALA A 79 -8.64 -6.85 6.41
C ALA A 79 -7.79 -8.14 6.43
N LEU A 80 -6.46 -8.03 6.39
CA LEU A 80 -5.55 -9.18 6.46
C LEU A 80 -5.60 -9.90 7.81
N THR A 81 -5.85 -9.18 8.90
CA THR A 81 -5.87 -9.75 10.25
C THR A 81 -7.25 -10.28 10.66
N CYS A 82 -8.28 -10.13 9.84
CA CYS A 82 -9.65 -10.50 10.22
C CYS A 82 -9.83 -11.99 10.52
N ASP A 83 -9.17 -12.85 9.76
CA ASP A 83 -9.26 -14.31 9.92
C ASP A 83 -8.06 -14.88 10.70
N VAL A 84 -7.21 -14.02 11.25
CA VAL A 84 -6.05 -14.44 12.05
C VAL A 84 -6.51 -14.71 13.48
N PRO A 85 -6.16 -15.86 14.10
CA PRO A 85 -6.46 -16.10 15.49
C PRO A 85 -5.89 -15.01 16.40
N GLU A 86 -6.64 -14.60 17.41
CA GLU A 86 -6.13 -13.68 18.42
C GLU A 86 -4.92 -14.30 19.13
N GLY A 87 -3.84 -13.52 19.25
CA GLY A 87 -2.65 -14.01 19.92
C GLY A 87 -1.41 -13.15 19.74
N MET A 88 -0.31 -13.63 20.34
CA MET A 88 1.02 -13.05 20.21
C MET A 88 1.79 -13.78 19.10
N PHE A 89 2.27 -13.01 18.12
CA PHE A 89 3.04 -13.50 16.98
C PHE A 89 4.43 -12.88 17.00
N THR A 90 5.48 -13.69 16.96
CA THR A 90 6.85 -13.18 16.80
C THR A 90 7.04 -12.72 15.36
N ILE A 91 7.41 -11.44 15.17
CA ILE A 91 7.58 -10.83 13.85
C ILE A 91 9.05 -10.59 13.49
N LEU A 92 9.93 -10.51 14.48
CA LEU A 92 11.38 -10.45 14.30
C LEU A 92 12.07 -11.17 15.46
N GLU A 93 13.15 -11.87 15.16
CA GLU A 93 14.09 -12.41 16.14
C GLU A 93 15.47 -11.80 15.82
N ASN A 94 16.02 -11.08 16.79
CA ASN A 94 17.35 -10.49 16.66
C ASN A 94 18.40 -11.60 16.65
N MET A 95 19.16 -11.71 15.56
CA MET A 95 20.20 -12.74 15.43
C MET A 95 21.38 -12.54 16.39
N PHE A 96 21.58 -11.33 16.96
CA PHE A 96 22.72 -11.03 17.80
C PHE A 96 22.53 -11.41 19.28
N ASP A 97 21.34 -11.17 19.84
CA ASP A 97 21.05 -11.37 21.27
C ASP A 97 19.81 -12.25 21.52
N GLY A 98 19.13 -12.72 20.47
CA GLY A 98 17.91 -13.52 20.58
C GLY A 98 16.67 -12.71 21.00
N ALA A 99 16.74 -11.37 21.04
CA ALA A 99 15.60 -10.55 21.38
C ALA A 99 14.47 -10.73 20.36
N LYS A 100 13.27 -11.08 20.85
CA LYS A 100 12.08 -11.29 20.02
C LYS A 100 11.17 -10.09 20.04
N LEU A 101 10.89 -9.52 18.88
CA LEU A 101 9.79 -8.58 18.71
C LEU A 101 8.50 -9.38 18.54
N THR A 102 7.63 -9.28 19.54
CA THR A 102 6.33 -9.96 19.53
C THR A 102 5.24 -8.93 19.31
N LEU A 103 4.31 -9.26 18.42
CA LEU A 103 3.15 -8.47 18.10
C LEU A 103 1.90 -9.15 18.63
N MET A 104 1.11 -8.46 19.44
CA MET A 104 -0.26 -8.87 19.71
C MET A 104 -1.13 -8.53 18.50
N ILE A 105 -1.73 -9.56 17.89
CA ILE A 105 -2.71 -9.39 16.82
C ILE A 105 -4.09 -9.57 17.42
N MET A 106 -4.90 -8.52 17.32
CA MET A 106 -6.34 -8.58 17.54
C MET A 106 -7.03 -8.67 16.17
N PRO A 107 -7.93 -9.65 15.96
CA PRO A 107 -8.58 -9.84 14.68
C PRO A 107 -9.40 -8.61 14.27
N CYS A 108 -9.29 -8.18 13.02
CA CYS A 108 -9.97 -7.00 12.48
C CYS A 108 -9.79 -5.70 13.31
N ALA A 109 -8.72 -5.56 14.09
CA ALA A 109 -8.55 -4.36 14.93
C ALA A 109 -8.32 -3.09 14.11
N ASN A 110 -8.88 -1.97 14.60
CA ASN A 110 -8.55 -0.65 14.09
C ASN A 110 -7.23 -0.18 14.73
N GLY A 111 -6.35 0.44 13.95
CA GLY A 111 -5.12 1.03 14.47
C GLY A 111 -4.03 1.16 13.43
N ASP A 112 -2.86 1.55 13.91
CA ASP A 112 -1.67 1.63 13.09
C ASP A 112 -1.16 0.23 12.72
N VAL A 113 -0.54 0.13 11.54
CA VAL A 113 0.11 -1.10 11.11
C VAL A 113 1.39 -1.28 11.93
N PRO A 114 1.52 -2.37 12.70
CA PRO A 114 2.61 -2.56 13.65
C PRO A 114 3.93 -3.02 13.00
N THR A 115 3.99 -3.05 11.68
CA THR A 115 5.16 -3.43 10.90
C THR A 115 5.45 -2.41 9.80
N TYR A 116 6.69 -2.35 9.34
CA TYR A 116 7.14 -1.53 8.22
C TYR A 116 7.76 -2.36 7.10
N PHE A 117 7.51 -3.68 7.05
CA PHE A 117 8.01 -4.53 5.97
C PHE A 117 7.58 -4.05 4.59
N ASP A 118 6.40 -3.43 4.46
CA ASP A 118 5.96 -2.78 3.22
C ASP A 118 6.79 -1.55 2.82
N TYR A 119 7.75 -1.10 3.63
CA TYR A 119 8.74 -0.08 3.26
C TYR A 119 10.16 -0.65 3.10
N VAL A 120 10.36 -1.95 3.34
CA VAL A 120 11.62 -2.66 3.10
C VAL A 120 11.64 -3.15 1.64
N PRO A 121 12.75 -2.93 0.89
CA PRO A 121 12.90 -3.47 -0.46
C PRO A 121 12.63 -4.97 -0.51
N GLN A 122 11.88 -5.46 -1.50
CA GLN A 122 11.44 -6.86 -1.56
C GLN A 122 12.58 -7.89 -1.45
N TYR A 123 13.73 -7.60 -2.06
CA TYR A 123 14.92 -8.46 -2.00
C TYR A 123 15.48 -8.65 -0.58
N LEU A 124 15.21 -7.72 0.34
CA LEU A 124 15.73 -7.73 1.72
C LEU A 124 14.71 -8.20 2.76
N ARG A 125 13.50 -8.60 2.32
CA ARG A 125 12.42 -9.02 3.22
C ARG A 125 12.53 -10.47 3.63
#